data_AF-A0A9N8UY50-F1
#
_entry.id   AF-A0A9N8UY50-F1
#
_cell.length_a   1.000
_cell.length_b   1.000
_cell.length_c   1.000
_cell.angle_alpha   90.00
_cell.angle_beta   90.00
_cell.angle_gamma   90.00
#
_symmetry.space_group_name_H-M   'P 1'
#
loop_
_entity.id
_entity.type
_entity.pdbx_description
1 polymer ?
#
loop_
_entity_poly.entity_id
_entity_poly.type
_entity_poly.pdbx_seq_one_letter_code
_entity_poly.pdbx_strand_id
1 'polypeptide(L)'
;MFFTIILVFISFIAYKVYPKFSVPEGIKDVPTLSFLKYVSAMISNSPNKNWKGTHEVLEKEGIGKLWFNGEWRIVTTDLELTKEVFSKTDLYPKSSLEESFPGSLMTNYYGTNVVFSNGLETSSVLYHFIISD
;
A
#
# COMPACT_ATOMS: atom_id res chain seq x y z
N MET A 1 -23.71 36.75 -1.07
CA MET A 1 -24.16 35.78 -0.04
C MET A 1 -23.99 34.34 -0.51
N PHE A 2 -24.60 33.92 -1.63
CA PHE A 2 -24.46 32.55 -2.18
C PHE A 2 -23.00 32.12 -2.45
N PHE A 3 -22.22 32.96 -3.14
CA PHE A 3 -20.79 32.68 -3.40
C PHE A 3 -19.95 32.56 -2.11
N THR A 4 -20.27 33.35 -1.10
CA THR A 4 -19.58 33.32 0.20
C THR A 4 -19.82 31.98 0.92
N ILE A 5 -21.06 31.48 0.87
CA ILE A 5 -21.42 30.17 1.45
C ILE A 5 -20.69 29.04 0.73
N ILE A 6 -20.63 29.08 -0.60
CA ILE A 6 -19.88 28.09 -1.41
C ILE A 6 -18.40 28.10 -1.03
N LEU A 7 -17.79 29.28 -0.89
CA LEU A 7 -16.37 29.40 -0.58
C LEU A 7 -16.03 28.83 0.81
N VAL A 8 -16.87 29.11 1.81
CA VAL A 8 -16.74 28.54 3.16
C VAL A 8 -16.89 27.02 3.13
N PHE A 9 -17.84 26.50 2.35
CA PHE A 9 -18.06 25.07 2.22
C PHE A 9 -16.88 24.36 1.54
N ILE A 10 -16.34 24.93 0.47
CA ILE A 10 -15.12 24.42 -0.19
C ILE A 10 -13.93 24.47 0.78
N SER A 11 -13.76 25.56 1.52
CA SER A 11 -12.69 25.69 2.52
C SER A 11 -12.81 24.65 3.63
N PHE A 12 -14.03 24.38 4.11
CA PHE A 12 -14.29 23.35 5.12
C PHE A 12 -13.99 21.93 4.61
N ILE A 13 -14.41 21.61 3.38
CA ILE A 13 -14.07 20.34 2.74
C ILE A 13 -12.55 20.23 2.58
N ALA A 14 -11.90 21.26 2.05
CA ALA A 14 -10.46 21.29 1.89
C ALA A 14 -9.74 21.08 3.24
N TYR A 15 -10.17 21.76 4.30
CA TYR A 15 -9.61 21.61 5.65
C TYR A 15 -9.73 20.18 6.17
N LYS A 16 -10.86 19.50 5.93
CA LYS A 16 -11.08 18.11 6.39
C LYS A 16 -10.31 17.09 5.55
N VAL A 17 -10.13 17.37 4.26
CA VAL A 17 -9.54 16.44 3.29
C VAL A 17 -8.01 16.58 3.21
N TYR A 18 -7.49 17.79 3.36
CA TYR A 18 -6.06 18.09 3.32
C TYR A 18 -5.17 17.24 4.26
N PRO A 19 -5.51 17.05 5.54
CA PRO A 19 -4.69 16.24 6.43
C PRO A 19 -4.63 14.77 5.98
N LYS A 20 -5.66 14.27 5.28
CA LYS A 20 -5.65 12.90 4.74
C LYS A 20 -4.58 12.75 3.66
N PHE A 21 -4.45 13.72 2.76
CA PHE A 21 -3.46 13.69 1.67
C PHE A 21 -2.06 14.18 2.08
N SER A 22 -1.91 14.73 3.28
CA SER A 22 -0.63 15.26 3.75
C SER A 22 0.37 14.14 4.00
N VAL A 23 1.61 14.33 3.55
CA VAL A 23 2.68 13.34 3.74
C VAL A 23 3.10 13.32 5.23
N PRO A 24 3.08 12.15 5.90
CA PRO A 24 3.55 12.00 7.27
C PRO A 24 5.00 12.48 7.43
N GLU A 25 5.30 13.12 8.55
CA GLU A 25 6.62 13.72 8.81
C GLU A 25 7.78 12.75 8.66
N GLY A 26 7.64 11.54 9.19
CA GLY A 26 8.70 10.52 9.12
C GLY A 26 9.04 10.03 7.71
N ILE A 27 8.23 10.36 6.69
CA ILE A 27 8.47 9.94 5.30
C ILE A 27 8.56 11.13 4.34
N LYS A 28 8.69 12.37 4.84
CA LYS A 28 8.75 13.57 3.99
C LYS A 28 9.95 13.54 3.04
N ASP A 29 11.08 13.00 3.49
CA ASP A 29 12.34 12.98 2.72
C ASP A 29 12.42 11.83 1.70
N VAL A 30 11.56 10.82 1.82
CA VAL A 30 11.51 9.68 0.90
C VAL A 30 10.97 10.14 -0.48
N PRO A 31 11.55 9.74 -1.61
CA PRO A 31 11.10 10.19 -2.93
C PRO A 31 9.69 9.68 -3.26
N THR A 32 8.84 10.58 -3.79
CA THR A 32 7.47 10.24 -4.16
C THR A 32 7.41 9.55 -5.52
N LEU A 33 6.89 8.33 -5.54
CA LEU A 33 6.59 7.54 -6.72
C LEU A 33 5.19 7.87 -7.25
N SER A 34 5.04 7.86 -8.57
CA SER A 34 3.74 8.08 -9.21
C SER A 34 2.95 6.77 -9.26
N PHE A 35 1.83 6.71 -8.54
CA PHE A 35 0.94 5.55 -8.52
C PHE A 35 0.45 5.16 -9.93
N LEU A 36 0.07 6.13 -10.76
CA LEU A 36 -0.40 5.85 -12.12
C LEU A 36 0.70 5.24 -13.01
N LYS A 37 1.95 5.68 -12.85
CA LYS A 37 3.10 5.07 -13.54
C LYS A 37 3.37 3.66 -13.03
N TYR A 38 3.21 3.44 -11.73
CA TYR A 38 3.35 2.11 -11.13
C TYR A 38 2.32 1.12 -11.68
N VAL A 39 1.04 1.50 -11.71
CA VAL A 39 -0.04 0.66 -12.26
C VAL A 39 0.10 0.47 -13.77
N SER A 40 0.45 1.52 -14.52
CA SER A 40 0.63 1.41 -15.97
C SER A 40 1.82 0.52 -16.34
N ALA A 41 2.85 0.45 -15.49
CA ALA A 41 3.93 -0.51 -15.64
C ALA A 41 3.45 -1.95 -15.44
N MET A 42 2.63 -2.22 -14.42
CA MET A 42 2.09 -3.57 -14.18
C MET A 42 1.13 -4.05 -15.27
N ILE A 43 0.31 -3.17 -15.84
CA ILE A 43 -0.69 -3.55 -16.87
C ILE A 43 -0.06 -3.59 -18.28
N SER A 44 1.06 -2.90 -18.50
CA SER A 44 1.68 -2.87 -19.83
C SER A 44 2.34 -4.20 -20.18
N ASN A 45 2.04 -4.73 -21.37
CA ASN A 45 2.73 -5.88 -21.98
C ASN A 45 4.20 -5.61 -22.34
N SER A 46 4.73 -4.43 -21.98
CA SER A 46 6.13 -4.06 -22.17
C SER A 46 6.72 -3.72 -20.80
N PRO A 47 7.26 -4.72 -20.07
CA PRO A 47 7.81 -4.54 -18.73
C PRO A 47 8.83 -3.38 -18.66
N ASN A 48 9.55 -3.11 -19.75
CA ASN A 48 10.72 -2.23 -19.72
C ASN A 48 10.42 -0.74 -19.97
N LYS A 49 9.30 -0.36 -20.58
CA LYS A 49 9.11 1.05 -21.02
C LYS A 49 8.52 1.94 -19.93
N ASN A 50 7.59 1.40 -19.15
CA ASN A 50 6.87 2.13 -18.09
C ASN A 50 7.52 1.95 -16.70
N TRP A 51 8.37 0.92 -16.54
CA TRP A 51 9.10 0.63 -15.32
C TRP A 51 10.25 1.59 -15.05
N LYS A 52 10.89 2.16 -16.09
CA LYS A 52 12.08 3.02 -15.98
C LYS A 52 11.97 4.12 -14.92
N GLY A 53 10.89 4.90 -14.92
CA GLY A 53 10.79 6.05 -14.00
C GLY A 53 10.62 5.68 -12.53
N THR A 54 9.96 4.57 -12.22
CA THR A 54 9.81 4.09 -10.83
C THR A 54 11.03 3.29 -10.41
N HIS A 55 11.60 2.51 -11.33
CA HIS A 55 12.78 1.71 -11.12
C HIS A 55 14.03 2.54 -10.88
N GLU A 56 14.24 3.62 -11.65
CA GLU A 56 15.41 4.49 -11.46
C GLU A 56 15.47 5.10 -10.07
N VAL A 57 14.31 5.47 -9.50
CA VAL A 57 14.23 5.99 -8.12
C VAL A 57 14.50 4.87 -7.11
N LEU A 58 13.92 3.69 -7.31
CA LEU A 58 14.11 2.55 -6.41
C LEU A 58 15.54 1.96 -6.49
N GLU A 59 16.17 1.94 -7.66
CA GLU A 59 17.57 1.51 -7.83
C GLU A 59 18.54 2.50 -7.19
N LYS A 60 18.27 3.79 -7.32
CA LYS A 60 19.16 4.84 -6.81
C LYS A 60 19.04 5.01 -5.30
N GLU A 61 17.82 5.05 -4.77
CA GLU A 61 17.54 5.44 -3.39
C GLU A 61 17.15 4.22 -2.52
N GLY A 62 16.86 3.05 -3.11
CA GLY A 62 16.46 1.82 -2.39
C GLY A 62 15.05 1.87 -1.77
N ILE A 63 14.44 3.06 -1.72
CA ILE A 63 13.16 3.33 -1.06
C ILE A 63 12.39 4.43 -1.79
N GLY A 64 11.07 4.32 -1.80
CA GLY A 64 10.15 5.33 -2.33
C GLY A 64 8.82 5.31 -1.59
N LYS A 65 8.07 6.40 -1.66
CA LYS A 65 6.73 6.50 -1.09
C LYS A 65 5.70 6.66 -2.18
N LEU A 66 4.52 6.07 -2.01
CA LEU A 66 3.41 6.22 -2.94
C LEU A 66 2.11 6.42 -2.18
N TRP A 67 1.18 7.11 -2.83
CA TRP A 67 -0.18 7.25 -2.31
C TRP A 67 -1.06 6.14 -2.89
N PHE A 68 -1.58 5.27 -2.03
CA PHE A 68 -2.44 4.16 -2.43
C PHE A 68 -3.53 3.90 -1.41
N ASN A 69 -4.74 3.67 -1.90
CA ASN A 69 -5.91 3.34 -1.09
C ASN A 69 -6.20 4.32 0.07
N GLY A 70 -5.92 5.61 -0.14
CA GLY A 70 -6.16 6.64 0.88
C GLY A 70 -5.09 6.73 1.98
N GLU A 71 -3.95 6.07 1.79
CA GLU A 71 -2.81 6.06 2.71
C GLU A 71 -1.49 6.26 1.96
N TRP A 72 -0.48 6.76 2.67
CA TRP A 72 0.90 6.75 2.19
C TRP A 72 1.53 5.41 2.50
N ARG A 73 2.09 4.75 1.47
CA ARG A 73 2.80 3.49 1.58
C ARG A 73 4.26 3.66 1.17
N ILE A 74 5.14 2.93 1.83
CA ILE A 74 6.56 2.83 1.47
C ILE A 74 6.74 1.60 0.58
N VAL A 75 7.52 1.75 -0.46
CA VAL A 75 8.04 0.67 -1.30
C VAL A 75 9.54 0.68 -1.17
N THR A 76 10.13 -0.48 -0.90
CA THR A 76 11.57 -0.63 -0.81
C THR A 76 12.03 -1.77 -1.71
N THR A 77 13.20 -1.59 -2.31
CA THR A 77 13.95 -2.60 -3.06
C THR A 77 15.25 -2.96 -2.35
N ASP A 78 15.53 -2.31 -1.21
CA ASP A 78 16.65 -2.63 -0.36
C ASP A 78 16.42 -4.00 0.30
N LEU A 79 17.37 -4.91 0.12
CA LEU A 79 17.24 -6.29 0.56
C LEU A 79 17.31 -6.41 2.09
N GLU A 80 18.09 -5.57 2.77
CA GLU A 80 18.24 -5.60 4.22
C GLU A 80 16.96 -5.11 4.90
N LEU A 81 16.41 -3.98 4.42
CA LEU A 81 15.14 -3.45 4.90
C LEU A 81 13.99 -4.42 4.63
N THR A 82 13.96 -5.00 3.42
CA THR A 82 12.96 -6.01 3.05
C THR A 82 13.03 -7.20 4.00
N LYS A 83 14.23 -7.74 4.23
CA LYS A 83 14.44 -8.86 5.16
C LYS A 83 14.01 -8.50 6.58
N GLU A 84 14.32 -7.30 7.06
CA GLU A 84 13.90 -6.83 8.38
C GLU A 84 12.37 -6.79 8.52
N VAL A 85 11.68 -6.17 7.55
CA VAL A 85 10.22 -6.06 7.54
C VAL A 85 9.56 -7.43 7.52
N PHE A 86 10.05 -8.35 6.69
CA PHE A 86 9.51 -9.72 6.62
C PHE A 86 9.83 -10.57 7.86
N SER A 87 10.93 -10.29 8.57
CA SER A 87 11.33 -11.08 9.74
C SER A 87 10.66 -10.62 11.03
N LYS A 88 10.35 -9.32 11.15
CA LYS A 88 9.80 -8.71 12.37
C LYS A 88 8.29 -8.49 12.25
N THR A 89 7.53 -9.58 12.13
CA THR A 89 6.06 -9.54 11.98
C THR A 89 5.34 -8.89 13.16
N ASP A 90 5.96 -8.85 14.34
CA ASP A 90 5.42 -8.18 15.52
C ASP A 90 5.47 -6.65 15.42
N LEU A 91 6.44 -6.11 14.67
CA LEU A 91 6.59 -4.67 14.41
C LEU A 91 5.93 -4.25 13.11
N TYR A 92 5.91 -5.15 12.11
CA TYR A 92 5.35 -4.92 10.79
C TYR A 92 4.31 -6.01 10.49
N PRO A 93 3.11 -5.93 11.10
CA PRO A 93 2.06 -6.89 10.81
C PRO A 93 1.66 -6.78 9.34
N LYS A 94 1.37 -7.93 8.72
CA LYS A 94 0.79 -7.95 7.38
C LYS A 94 -0.60 -7.34 7.44
N SER A 95 -0.93 -6.51 6.45
CA SER A 95 -2.30 -6.06 6.26
C SER A 95 -3.14 -7.18 5.69
N SER A 96 -4.32 -7.40 6.28
CA SER A 96 -5.27 -8.37 5.75
C SER A 96 -5.85 -7.92 4.41
N LEU A 97 -6.42 -8.86 3.65
CA LEU A 97 -7.03 -8.53 2.37
C LEU A 97 -8.27 -7.64 2.53
N GLU A 98 -9.03 -7.81 3.63
CA GLU A 98 -10.19 -6.96 3.96
C GLU A 98 -9.77 -5.55 4.38
N GLU A 99 -8.68 -5.40 5.12
CA GLU A 99 -8.12 -4.08 5.42
C GLU A 99 -7.63 -3.36 4.16
N SER A 100 -6.97 -4.09 3.27
CA SER A 100 -6.41 -3.52 2.04
C SER A 100 -7.47 -3.27 0.96
N PHE A 101 -8.54 -4.07 0.89
CA PHE A 101 -9.58 -4.00 -0.15
C PHE A 101 -10.97 -4.34 0.42
N PRO A 102 -11.53 -3.47 1.28
CA PRO A 102 -12.76 -3.78 2.02
C PRO A 102 -13.95 -4.01 1.08
N GLY A 103 -14.67 -5.12 1.29
CA GLY A 103 -15.86 -5.48 0.51
C GLY A 103 -15.60 -5.75 -0.98
N SER A 104 -14.34 -5.95 -1.38
CA SER A 104 -14.00 -6.26 -2.77
C SER A 104 -14.36 -7.69 -3.16
N LEU A 105 -14.54 -7.95 -4.46
CA LEU A 105 -14.72 -9.32 -4.96
C LEU A 105 -13.53 -10.21 -4.61
N MET A 106 -12.31 -9.66 -4.56
CA MET A 106 -11.12 -10.41 -4.17
C MET A 106 -11.21 -10.86 -2.72
N THR A 107 -11.66 -9.99 -1.82
CA THR A 107 -11.80 -10.35 -0.41
C THR A 107 -12.90 -11.39 -0.20
N ASN A 108 -14.03 -11.24 -0.90
CA ASN A 108 -15.11 -12.24 -0.82
C ASN A 108 -14.69 -13.60 -1.42
N TYR A 109 -13.87 -13.59 -2.48
CA TYR A 109 -13.43 -14.81 -3.15
C TYR A 109 -12.32 -15.54 -2.38
N TYR A 110 -11.31 -14.80 -1.89
CA TYR A 110 -10.16 -15.38 -1.19
C TYR A 110 -10.36 -15.52 0.32
N GLY A 111 -11.30 -14.76 0.91
CA GLY A 111 -11.55 -14.76 2.35
C GLY A 111 -10.29 -14.55 3.18
N THR A 112 -10.18 -15.31 4.28
CA THR A 112 -8.95 -15.41 5.07
C THR A 112 -7.89 -16.18 4.28
N ASN A 113 -6.83 -15.49 3.86
CA ASN A 113 -5.77 -16.06 3.04
C ASN A 113 -4.43 -16.08 3.80
N VAL A 114 -3.79 -17.26 3.84
CA VAL A 114 -2.50 -17.52 4.51
C VAL A 114 -1.40 -16.52 4.12
N VAL A 115 -1.38 -16.05 2.88
CA VAL A 115 -0.41 -15.04 2.38
C VAL A 115 -0.57 -13.71 3.12
N PHE A 116 -1.82 -13.31 3.39
CA PHE A 116 -2.21 -12.04 4.03
C PHE A 116 -2.46 -12.17 5.54
N SER A 117 -2.45 -13.38 6.08
CA SER A 117 -2.66 -13.66 7.51
C SER A 117 -1.36 -13.56 8.34
N ASN A 118 -1.51 -13.14 9.60
CA ASN A 118 -0.44 -13.11 10.60
C ASN A 118 -0.48 -14.37 11.49
N GLY A 119 0.65 -15.10 11.55
CA GLY A 119 1.03 -16.13 12.55
C GLY A 119 0.04 -17.25 12.94
N LEU A 120 -1.09 -16.90 13.55
CA LEU A 120 -2.02 -17.85 14.17
C LEU A 120 -2.97 -18.50 13.16
N GLU A 121 -3.47 -17.74 12.19
CA GLU A 121 -4.33 -18.27 11.11
C GLU A 121 -3.56 -19.13 10.11
N THR A 122 -2.28 -18.81 9.87
CA THR A 122 -1.42 -19.63 9.02
C THR A 122 -1.17 -21.01 9.63
N SER A 123 -1.10 -21.07 10.97
CA SER A 123 -0.92 -22.32 11.70
C SER A 123 -2.17 -23.21 11.59
N SER A 124 -3.37 -22.65 11.83
CA SER A 124 -4.63 -23.40 11.78
C SER A 124 -4.97 -23.93 10.37
N VAL A 125 -4.68 -23.17 9.31
CA VAL A 125 -4.88 -23.62 7.92
C VAL A 125 -3.92 -24.76 7.55
N LEU A 126 -2.66 -24.69 8.01
CA LEU A 126 -1.69 -25.79 7.86
C LEU A 126 -2.15 -27.05 8.60
N TYR A 127 -2.65 -26.93 9.83
CA TYR A 127 -3.20 -28.06 10.57
C TYR A 127 -4.42 -28.68 9.88
N HIS A 128 -5.29 -27.89 9.26
CA HIS A 128 -6.45 -28.41 8.53
C HIS A 128 -6.05 -29.21 7.28
N PHE A 129 -5.05 -28.73 6.53
CA PHE A 129 -4.50 -29.44 5.37
C PHE A 129 -3.77 -30.74 5.76
N ILE A 130 -3.04 -30.75 6.88
CA ILE A 130 -2.32 -31.94 7.36
C ILE A 130 -3.28 -33.03 7.87
N ILE A 131 -4.47 -32.66 8.36
CA ILE A 131 -5.47 -33.61 8.89
C ILE A 131 -6.43 -34.09 7.79
N SER A 132 -6.46 -33.43 6.62
CA SER A 132 -7.33 -33.79 5.50
C SER A 132 -6.70 -34.72 4.45
N ASP A 133 -5.43 -35.09 4.61
CA ASP A 133 -4.71 -36.12 3.84
C ASP A 133 -4.62 -37.44 4.64
#